data_AF-A0A1E5LF71-F1
#
_entry.id   AF-A0A1E5LF71-F1
#
_cell.length_a   1.000
_cell.length_b   1.000
_cell.length_c   1.000
_cell.angle_alpha   90.00
_cell.angle_beta   90.00
_cell.angle_gamma   90.00
#
_symmetry.space_group_name_H-M   'P 1'
#
loop_
_entity.id
_entity.type
_entity.pdbx_description
1 polymer ?
#
loop_
_entity_poly.entity_id
_entity_poly.type
_entity_poly.pdbx_seq_one_letter_code
_entity_poly.pdbx_strand_id
1 'polypeptide(L)'
;MTIQEFIEKDDYTIIQIAYEIINEVSNKLQKKQLFYKQQVENFVDIRINQFINSLNVKPAQKKIYATQIYGLINPRINRLFADYNLFNVL
;
A
#
# COMPACT_ATOMS: atom_id res chain seq x y z
N MET A 1 16.56 6.51 20.14
CA MET A 1 16.73 6.49 18.68
C MET A 1 15.76 5.50 18.08
N THR A 2 14.54 5.97 17.87
CA THR A 2 13.53 5.29 17.07
C THR A 2 13.74 5.63 15.59
N ILE A 3 13.22 4.82 14.67
CA ILE A 3 13.30 5.11 13.23
C ILE A 3 12.63 6.46 12.92
N GLN A 4 11.58 6.82 13.66
CA GLN A 4 10.90 8.11 13.56
C GLN A 4 11.80 9.30 13.94
N GLU A 5 12.75 9.12 14.85
CA GLU A 5 13.71 10.17 15.24
C GLU A 5 14.84 10.35 14.20
N PHE A 6 15.00 9.40 13.28
CA PHE A 6 16.05 9.41 12.24
C PHE A 6 15.53 9.81 10.85
N ILE A 7 14.23 9.63 10.59
CA ILE A 7 13.59 9.88 9.29
C ILE A 7 12.74 11.15 9.38
N GLU A 8 12.69 11.95 8.30
CA GLU A 8 11.78 13.08 8.23
C GLU A 8 10.33 12.61 8.44
N LYS A 9 9.54 13.38 9.19
CA LYS A 9 8.19 12.98 9.66
C LYS A 9 7.28 12.48 8.53
N ASP A 10 7.39 13.07 7.34
CA ASP A 10 6.58 12.73 6.17
C ASP A 10 6.98 11.36 5.58
N ASP A 11 8.28 11.09 5.47
CA ASP A 11 8.82 9.81 4.99
C ASP A 11 8.46 8.66 5.94
N TYR A 12 8.53 8.89 7.25
CA TYR A 12 8.06 7.91 8.23
C TYR A 12 6.59 7.57 8.05
N THR A 13 5.74 8.58 7.82
CA THR A 13 4.30 8.40 7.62
C THR A 13 4.01 7.60 6.35
N ILE A 14 4.76 7.86 5.27
CA ILE A 14 4.67 7.13 3.99
C ILE A 14 5.04 5.65 4.16
N ILE A 15 6.09 5.36 4.91
CA ILE A 15 6.49 3.98 5.21
C ILE A 15 5.41 3.30 6.05
N GLN A 16 4.90 3.99 7.07
CA GLN A 16 3.86 3.44 7.96
C GLN A 16 2.60 3.05 7.18
N ILE A 17 2.05 3.95 6.35
CA ILE A 17 0.85 3.64 5.57
C ILE A 17 1.10 2.50 4.58
N ALA A 18 2.30 2.41 3.99
CA ALA A 18 2.64 1.31 3.10
C ALA A 18 2.58 -0.05 3.83
N TYR A 19 3.14 -0.14 5.04
CA TYR A 19 3.06 -1.35 5.86
C TYR A 19 1.64 -1.68 6.30
N GLU A 20 0.84 -0.67 6.67
CA GLU A 20 -0.57 -0.85 7.03
C GLU A 20 -1.36 -1.47 5.88
N ILE A 21 -1.22 -0.94 4.65
CA ILE A 21 -1.91 -1.46 3.47
C ILE A 21 -1.50 -2.91 3.16
N ILE A 22 -0.21 -3.22 3.22
CA ILE A 22 0.29 -4.59 2.99
C ILE A 22 -0.34 -5.58 3.99
N ASN A 23 -0.38 -5.20 5.27
CA ASN A 23 -0.96 -6.02 6.33
C ASN A 23 -2.47 -6.18 6.16
N GLU A 24 -3.19 -5.11 5.79
CA GLU A 24 -4.62 -5.16 5.48
C GLU A 24 -4.91 -6.12 4.33
N VAL A 25 -4.14 -6.06 3.24
CA VAL A 25 -4.28 -6.99 2.10
C VAL A 25 -4.01 -8.43 2.53
N SER A 26 -2.90 -8.67 3.22
CA SER A 26 -2.55 -10.02 3.70
C SER A 26 -3.66 -10.60 4.58
N ASN A 27 -4.15 -9.82 5.55
CA ASN A 27 -5.26 -10.23 6.41
C ASN A 27 -6.55 -10.52 5.62
N LYS A 28 -6.85 -9.71 4.60
CA LYS A 28 -8.03 -9.92 3.75
C LYS A 28 -7.90 -11.15 2.86
N LEU A 29 -6.73 -11.46 2.34
CA LEU A 29 -6.46 -12.70 1.59
C LEU A 29 -6.58 -13.93 2.50
N GLN A 30 -5.99 -13.88 3.70
CA GLN A 30 -6.11 -14.95 4.71
C GLN A 30 -7.57 -15.23 5.08
N LYS A 31 -8.36 -14.17 5.29
CA LYS A 31 -9.79 -14.26 5.59
C LYS A 31 -10.66 -14.59 4.38
N LYS A 32 -10.07 -14.81 3.19
CA LYS A 32 -10.79 -15.04 1.93
C LYS A 32 -11.84 -13.94 1.67
N GLN A 33 -11.45 -12.67 1.84
CA GLN A 33 -12.25 -11.50 1.51
C GLN A 33 -11.82 -10.86 0.19
N LEU A 34 -10.61 -11.17 -0.27
CA LEU A 34 -10.08 -10.84 -1.58
C LEU A 34 -9.72 -12.15 -2.26
N PHE A 35 -10.19 -12.34 -3.49
CA PHE A 35 -10.04 -13.58 -4.25
C PHE A 35 -9.36 -13.38 -5.59
N TYR A 36 -9.40 -12.16 -6.11
CA TYR A 36 -8.86 -11.82 -7.42
C TYR A 36 -7.86 -10.69 -7.31
N LYS A 37 -6.83 -10.75 -8.16
CA LYS A 37 -5.79 -9.72 -8.29
C LYS A 37 -6.38 -8.32 -8.40
N GLN A 38 -7.37 -8.13 -9.27
CA GLN A 38 -8.00 -6.82 -9.50
C GLN A 38 -8.71 -6.27 -8.25
N GLN A 39 -9.25 -7.12 -7.38
CA GLN A 39 -9.84 -6.66 -6.11
C GLN A 39 -8.77 -6.12 -5.17
N VAL A 40 -7.60 -6.75 -5.15
CA VAL A 40 -6.47 -6.29 -4.35
C VAL A 40 -5.93 -4.97 -4.90
N GLU A 41 -5.73 -4.87 -6.22
CA GLU A 41 -5.28 -3.64 -6.88
C GLU A 41 -6.25 -2.48 -6.59
N ASN A 42 -7.54 -2.68 -6.80
CA ASN A 42 -8.57 -1.68 -6.49
C ASN A 42 -8.56 -1.28 -5.01
N PHE A 43 -8.39 -2.25 -4.11
CA PHE A 43 -8.33 -1.97 -2.67
C PHE A 43 -7.12 -1.11 -2.31
N VAL A 44 -5.94 -1.47 -2.82
CA VAL A 44 -4.71 -0.70 -2.63
C VAL A 44 -4.87 0.72 -3.16
N ASP A 45 -5.39 0.88 -4.37
CA ASP A 45 -5.63 2.19 -4.99
C ASP A 45 -6.57 3.06 -4.15
N ILE A 46 -7.67 2.49 -3.64
CA ILE A 46 -8.61 3.22 -2.77
C ILE A 46 -7.90 3.68 -1.50
N ARG A 47 -7.12 2.81 -0.84
CA ARG A 47 -6.43 3.15 0.41
C ARG A 47 -5.36 4.22 0.21
N ILE A 48 -4.57 4.12 -0.86
CA ILE A 48 -3.57 5.13 -1.21
C ILE A 48 -4.26 6.47 -1.49
N ASN A 49 -5.32 6.49 -2.31
CA ASN A 49 -6.03 7.72 -2.62
C ASN A 49 -6.68 8.35 -1.39
N GLN A 50 -7.25 7.56 -0.48
CA GLN A 50 -7.79 8.05 0.80
C GLN A 50 -6.72 8.75 1.64
N PHE A 51 -5.54 8.13 1.77
CA PHE A 51 -4.41 8.72 2.49
C PHE A 51 -3.91 10.00 1.81
N ILE A 52 -3.63 9.95 0.51
CA ILE A 52 -3.10 11.10 -0.23
C ILE A 52 -4.09 12.28 -0.24
N ASN A 53 -5.39 12.00 -0.27
CA ASN A 53 -6.42 13.03 -0.21
C ASN A 53 -6.57 13.65 1.18
N SER A 54 -6.26 12.93 2.26
CA SER A 54 -6.26 13.48 3.61
C SER A 54 -5.07 14.40 3.90
N LEU A 55 -3.99 14.31 3.11
CA LEU A 55 -2.84 15.20 3.21
C LEU A 55 -3.17 16.61 2.69
N ASN A 56 -2.87 17.62 3.52
CA ASN A 56 -2.96 19.03 3.15
C ASN A 56 -1.67 19.52 2.48
N VAL A 57 -1.32 18.93 1.33
CA VAL A 57 -0.10 19.22 0.56
C VAL A 57 -0.42 19.54 -0.90
N LYS A 58 0.55 20.11 -1.62
CA LYS A 58 0.36 20.51 -3.03
C LYS A 58 0.09 19.29 -3.92
N PRO A 59 -0.68 19.43 -5.02
CA PRO A 59 -0.96 18.32 -5.94
C PRO A 59 0.28 17.59 -6.47
N ALA A 60 1.37 18.32 -6.70
CA ALA A 60 2.65 17.71 -7.11
C ALA A 60 3.22 16.79 -6.02
N GLN A 61 3.19 17.21 -4.76
CA GLN A 61 3.65 16.40 -3.61
C GLN A 61 2.77 15.17 -3.43
N LYS A 62 1.44 15.31 -3.57
CA LYS A 62 0.50 14.18 -3.56
C LYS A 62 0.89 13.10 -4.56
N LYS A 63 1.27 13.49 -5.78
CA LYS A 63 1.71 12.55 -6.83
C LYS A 63 3.04 11.87 -6.51
N ILE A 64 3.99 12.61 -5.94
CA ILE A 64 5.28 12.06 -5.49
C ILE A 64 5.04 11.02 -4.40
N TYR A 65 4.27 11.37 -3.36
CA TYR A 65 3.98 10.48 -2.25
C TYR A 65 3.21 9.23 -2.70
N ALA A 66 2.21 9.37 -3.58
CA ALA A 66 1.52 8.20 -4.15
C ALA A 66 2.51 7.25 -4.85
N THR A 67 3.41 7.81 -5.68
CA THR A 67 4.43 7.03 -6.40
C THR A 67 5.37 6.31 -5.44
N GLN A 68 5.82 6.98 -4.37
CA GLN A 68 6.66 6.37 -3.35
C GLN A 68 5.94 5.22 -2.63
N ILE A 69 4.68 5.42 -2.25
CA ILE A 69 3.86 4.38 -1.60
C ILE A 69 3.71 3.17 -2.52
N TYR A 70 3.37 3.37 -3.80
CA TYR A 70 3.32 2.27 -4.77
C TYR A 70 4.67 1.54 -4.90
N GLY A 71 5.78 2.29 -4.94
CA GLY A 71 7.12 1.70 -4.99
C GLY A 71 7.44 0.81 -3.79
N LEU A 72 6.98 1.19 -2.59
CA LEU A 72 7.15 0.41 -1.37
C LEU A 72 6.23 -0.82 -1.32
N ILE A 73 4.99 -0.68 -1.78
CA ILE A 73 3.95 -1.71 -1.65
C ILE A 73 4.07 -2.79 -2.73
N ASN A 74 4.30 -2.41 -3.99
CA ASN A 74 4.21 -3.30 -5.15
C ASN A 74 5.06 -4.58 -5.01
N PRO A 75 6.32 -4.55 -4.56
CA PRO A 75 7.12 -5.78 -4.41
C PRO A 75 6.49 -6.78 -3.43
N ARG A 76 5.83 -6.29 -2.37
CA ARG A 76 5.19 -7.13 -1.35
C ARG A 76 3.84 -7.66 -1.81
N ILE A 77 3.03 -6.83 -2.47
CA ILE A 77 1.76 -7.25 -3.06
C ILE A 77 1.97 -8.31 -4.14
N ASN A 78 2.97 -8.14 -5.01
CA ASN A 78 3.30 -9.13 -6.04
C ASN A 78 3.70 -10.49 -5.45
N ARG A 79 4.39 -10.50 -4.29
CA ARG A 79 4.66 -11.74 -3.56
C ARG A 79 3.38 -12.37 -3.04
N LEU A 80 2.48 -11.57 -2.43
CA LEU A 80 1.18 -12.08 -1.97
C LEU A 80 0.33 -12.65 -3.11
N PHE A 81 0.41 -12.08 -4.33
CA PHE A 81 -0.25 -12.66 -5.49
C PHE A 81 0.29 -14.05 -5.85
N ALA A 82 1.60 -14.24 -5.76
CA ALA A 82 2.21 -15.55 -5.97
C ALA A 82 1.83 -16.54 -4.85
N ASP A 83 1.96 -16.11 -3.59
CA ASP A 83 1.72 -16.96 -2.41
C ASP A 83 0.26 -17.46 -2.34
N TYR A 84 -0.69 -16.64 -2.77
CA TYR A 84 -2.12 -16.98 -2.78
C TYR A 84 -2.63 -17.44 -4.17
N ASN A 85 -1.73 -17.68 -5.13
CA ASN A 85 -2.04 -18.13 -6.50
C ASN A 85 -3.07 -17.24 -7.23
N LEU A 86 -3.08 -15.94 -6.96
CA LEU A 86 -4.02 -14.99 -7.58
C LEU A 86 -3.77 -14.77 -9.08
N PHE A 87 -2.69 -15.32 -9.63
CA PHE A 87 -2.36 -15.31 -11.06
C PHE A 87 -3.02 -16.45 -11.86
N ASN A 88 -3.62 -17.44 -11.20
CA ASN A 88 -4.12 -18.66 -11.87
C ASN A 88 -5.60 -18.60 -12.30
N VAL A 89 -6.27 -17.46 -12.18
CA VAL A 89 -7.64 -17.29 -12.70
C VAL A 89 -7.55 -16.69 -14.09
N LEU A 90 -7.43 -17.57 -15.09
CA LEU A 90 -7.68 -17.33 -16.51
C LEU A 90 -9.04 -17.91 -16.89
#